data_AF-A0A564XZ37-F1
#
_entry.id   AF-A0A564XZ37-F1
#
_cell.length_a   1.000
_cell.length_b   1.000
_cell.length_c   1.000
_cell.angle_alpha   90.00
_cell.angle_beta   90.00
_cell.angle_gamma   90.00
#
_symmetry.space_group_name_H-M   'P 1'
#
loop_
_entity.id
_entity.type
_entity.pdbx_description
1 polymer ?
#
loop_
_entity_poly.entity_id
_entity_poly.type
_entity_poly.pdbx_seq_one_letter_code
_entity_poly.pdbx_strand_id
1 'polypeptide(L)'
;MEDATGPPSVPSAPTESIESVEKQKKSSKAHPLHTNWSFYINELPTKQTNDPNAKHEGHQIRCLGKCSTVEEFWKVFKMTEKPSELQYTEAFYLMRDPYDPQWERPEHANGGRWRLRHTDARNADYLWCEIAMGAVGEKLGQLVDSHNSILGVGVSPRPSSVIIDIWTASVVFDADKTTEFAEKFNEIILPQPVHFKLVYFECFAEVRRKNSKAN
;
A
#
# COMPACT_ATOMS: atom_id res chain seq x y z
N MET A 1 44.97 26.32 55.10
CA MET A 1 45.20 25.00 54.50
C MET A 1 43.84 24.44 54.19
N GLU A 2 43.43 24.67 52.95
CA GLU A 2 42.13 24.37 52.38
C GLU A 2 42.00 22.87 52.13
N ASP A 3 40.81 22.32 52.39
CA ASP A 3 40.39 21.02 51.88
C ASP A 3 39.05 21.23 51.17
N ALA A 4 39.07 21.16 49.84
CA ALA A 4 37.91 21.31 48.97
C ALA A 4 38.00 20.24 47.89
N THR A 5 37.33 19.12 48.13
CA THR A 5 37.14 18.03 47.17
C THR A 5 35.93 18.38 46.27
N GLY A 6 36.21 18.84 45.04
CA GLY A 6 35.21 19.00 43.99
C GLY A 6 34.96 17.68 43.22
N PRO A 7 33.76 17.48 42.63
CA PRO A 7 33.44 16.27 41.87
C PRO A 7 34.10 16.26 40.48
N PRO A 8 34.29 15.09 39.85
CA PRO A 8 35.02 14.95 38.60
C PRO A 8 34.24 15.49 37.40
N SER A 9 34.98 16.07 36.46
CA SER A 9 34.52 16.61 35.18
C SER A 9 34.00 15.52 34.23
N VAL A 10 32.78 15.72 33.72
CA VAL A 10 32.20 14.94 32.63
C VAL A 10 32.77 15.45 31.29
N PRO A 11 33.18 14.59 30.34
CA PRO A 11 33.58 15.06 29.02
C PRO A 11 32.35 15.53 28.24
N SER A 12 32.43 16.77 27.75
CA SER A 12 31.43 17.40 26.90
C SER A 12 31.36 16.70 25.53
N ALA A 13 30.17 16.25 25.13
CA ALA A 13 29.91 15.73 23.79
C ALA A 13 29.99 16.87 22.75
N PRO A 14 30.51 16.65 21.54
CA PRO A 14 30.63 17.70 20.53
C PRO A 14 29.26 18.04 19.92
N THR A 15 28.70 19.18 20.32
CA THR A 15 27.51 19.84 19.74
C THR A 15 27.89 20.61 18.46
N GLU A 16 28.52 19.94 17.50
CA GLU A 16 28.85 20.53 16.19
C GLU A 16 28.31 19.62 15.08
N SER A 17 27.04 19.81 14.71
CA SER A 17 26.51 19.24 13.44
C SER A 17 25.17 19.83 12.97
N ILE A 18 24.58 20.80 13.68
CA ILE A 18 23.23 21.30 13.34
C ILE A 18 23.25 22.56 12.47
N GLU A 19 24.34 23.34 12.42
CA GLU A 19 24.35 24.65 11.74
C GLU A 19 24.84 24.66 10.27
N SER A 20 25.21 23.53 9.68
CA SER A 20 25.72 23.49 8.29
C SER A 20 24.70 23.09 7.22
N VAL A 21 23.43 22.86 7.58
CA VAL A 21 22.41 22.33 6.65
C VAL A 21 21.63 23.43 5.89
N GLU A 22 21.71 24.70 6.28
CA GLU A 22 20.81 25.75 5.72
C GLU A 22 21.30 26.47 4.44
N LYS A 23 22.43 26.08 3.83
CA LYS A 23 22.90 26.73 2.59
C LYS A 23 23.35 25.77 1.49
N GLN A 24 22.45 24.91 1.02
CA GLN A 24 22.50 24.41 -0.36
C GLN A 24 21.09 24.24 -0.94
N LYS A 25 20.52 25.33 -1.51
CA LYS A 25 19.52 25.21 -2.59
C LYS A 25 20.21 24.65 -3.83
N LYS A 26 20.58 23.37 -3.80
CA LYS A 26 20.87 22.59 -5.00
C LYS A 26 19.54 22.38 -5.71
N SER A 27 19.46 22.69 -7.00
CA SER A 27 18.33 22.28 -7.85
C SER A 27 18.15 20.77 -7.67
N SER A 28 17.15 20.33 -6.92
CA SER A 28 16.89 18.91 -6.71
C SER A 28 16.50 18.32 -8.06
N LYS A 29 17.42 17.57 -8.68
CA LYS A 29 17.05 16.70 -9.80
C LYS A 29 16.05 15.70 -9.24
N ALA A 30 14.78 15.86 -9.59
CA ALA A 30 13.75 14.89 -9.20
C ALA A 30 14.07 13.54 -9.84
N HIS A 31 13.77 12.45 -9.15
CA HIS A 31 14.02 11.10 -9.62
C HIS A 31 12.74 10.56 -10.27
N PRO A 32 12.67 10.43 -11.61
CA PRO A 32 11.45 9.97 -12.27
C PRO A 32 11.13 8.51 -11.91
N LEU A 33 9.85 8.23 -11.72
CA LEU A 33 9.34 6.86 -11.62
C LEU A 33 9.24 6.24 -13.03
N HIS A 34 9.28 4.91 -13.10
CA HIS A 34 9.10 4.19 -14.37
C HIS A 34 7.68 4.33 -14.93
N THR A 35 6.67 4.32 -14.04
CA THR A 35 5.27 4.59 -14.37
C THR A 35 4.69 5.63 -13.43
N ASN A 36 3.63 6.30 -13.86
CA ASN A 36 2.87 7.23 -13.01
C ASN A 36 1.92 6.45 -12.09
N TRP A 37 1.75 6.96 -10.88
CA TRP A 37 0.90 6.35 -9.86
C TRP A 37 -0.02 7.38 -9.21
N SER A 38 -1.17 6.92 -8.76
CA SER A 38 -2.20 7.72 -8.10
C SER A 38 -2.60 7.06 -6.78
N PHE A 39 -2.58 7.82 -5.69
CA PHE A 39 -3.04 7.40 -4.37
C PHE A 39 -4.54 7.58 -4.25
N TYR A 40 -5.22 6.60 -3.67
CA TYR A 40 -6.65 6.64 -3.41
C TYR A 40 -6.97 6.17 -1.99
N ILE A 41 -8.05 6.70 -1.43
CA ILE A 41 -8.76 6.10 -0.30
C ILE A 41 -10.12 5.62 -0.79
N ASN A 42 -10.54 4.45 -0.33
CA ASN A 42 -11.87 3.91 -0.53
C ASN A 42 -12.54 3.76 0.83
N GLU A 43 -13.59 4.53 1.06
CA GLU A 43 -14.41 4.43 2.27
C GLU A 43 -15.58 3.50 1.97
N LEU A 44 -15.65 2.36 2.67
CA LEU A 44 -16.78 1.43 2.57
C LEU A 44 -17.94 1.94 3.45
N PRO A 45 -19.19 1.76 3.01
CA PRO A 45 -20.34 2.19 3.80
C PRO A 45 -20.39 1.43 5.14
N THR A 46 -20.40 2.17 6.25
CA THR A 46 -20.45 1.64 7.62
C THR A 46 -21.81 1.02 7.99
N LYS A 47 -22.87 1.33 7.24
CA LYS A 47 -24.22 0.78 7.43
C LYS A 47 -24.79 0.36 6.09
N GLN A 48 -25.19 -0.91 5.94
CA GLN A 48 -26.19 -1.26 4.95
C GLN A 48 -27.46 -0.50 5.34
N THR A 49 -27.80 0.55 4.59
CA THR A 49 -29.16 1.09 4.65
C THR A 49 -30.11 -0.02 4.23
N ASN A 50 -31.26 -0.16 4.91
CA ASN A 50 -32.31 -1.13 4.57
C ASN A 50 -33.01 -0.82 3.22
N ASP A 51 -32.41 0.04 2.40
CA ASP A 51 -32.86 0.31 1.05
C ASP A 51 -32.20 -0.71 0.10
N PRO A 52 -32.97 -1.63 -0.50
CA PRO A 52 -32.44 -2.61 -1.45
C PRO A 52 -31.78 -1.98 -2.68
N ASN A 53 -32.03 -0.68 -2.97
CA ASN A 53 -31.35 0.05 -4.05
C ASN A 53 -30.02 0.71 -3.62
N ALA A 54 -29.75 0.87 -2.32
CA ALA A 54 -28.57 1.60 -1.83
C ALA A 54 -27.32 0.73 -1.62
N LYS A 55 -27.40 -0.59 -1.89
CA LYS A 55 -26.31 -1.54 -1.63
C LYS A 55 -25.03 -1.30 -2.46
N HIS A 56 -25.06 -0.39 -3.42
CA HIS A 56 -23.97 -0.13 -4.36
C HIS A 56 -23.54 1.35 -4.40
N GLU A 57 -24.19 2.24 -3.64
CA GLU A 57 -23.93 3.69 -3.66
C GLU A 57 -22.88 4.17 -2.62
N GLY A 58 -22.23 3.24 -1.91
CA GLY A 58 -21.49 3.59 -0.69
C GLY A 58 -19.97 3.68 -0.78
N HIS A 59 -19.35 3.34 -1.92
CA HIS A 59 -17.90 3.45 -2.09
C HIS A 59 -17.51 4.90 -2.38
N GLN A 60 -16.97 5.61 -1.41
CA GLN A 60 -16.40 6.92 -1.64
C GLN A 60 -14.92 6.77 -1.98
N ILE A 61 -14.63 6.57 -3.27
CA ILE A 61 -13.26 6.54 -3.77
C ILE A 61 -12.81 7.97 -4.04
N ARG A 62 -11.76 8.42 -3.34
CA ARG A 62 -11.17 9.74 -3.50
C ARG A 62 -9.70 9.62 -3.88
N CYS A 63 -9.30 10.35 -4.92
CA CYS A 63 -7.89 10.51 -5.26
C CYS A 63 -7.24 11.48 -4.27
N LEU A 64 -6.14 11.05 -3.64
CA LEU A 64 -5.40 11.82 -2.64
C LEU A 64 -4.21 12.57 -3.25
N GLY A 65 -3.73 12.10 -4.40
CA GLY A 65 -2.61 12.73 -5.10
C GLY A 65 -2.01 11.81 -6.15
N LYS A 66 -1.26 12.40 -7.07
CA LYS A 66 -0.53 11.68 -8.12
C LYS A 66 0.97 11.87 -7.94
N CYS A 67 1.75 10.89 -8.38
CA CYS A 67 3.20 10.98 -8.44
C CYS A 67 3.75 10.41 -9.74
N SER A 68 4.73 11.12 -10.28
CA SER A 68 5.56 10.74 -11.42
C SER A 68 7.06 10.73 -11.06
N THR A 69 7.40 11.18 -9.85
CA THR A 69 8.75 11.18 -9.29
C THR A 69 8.76 10.59 -7.88
N VAL A 70 9.93 10.13 -7.43
CA VAL A 70 10.14 9.60 -6.07
C VAL A 70 9.84 10.66 -5.01
N GLU A 71 10.19 11.93 -5.27
CA GLU A 71 9.90 13.05 -4.38
C GLU A 71 8.40 13.32 -4.26
N GLU A 72 7.66 13.25 -5.36
CA GLU A 72 6.20 13.37 -5.35
C GLU A 72 5.55 12.20 -4.61
N PHE A 73 6.06 10.97 -4.80
CA PHE A 73 5.60 9.80 -4.05
C PHE A 73 5.73 10.04 -2.54
N TRP A 74 6.92 10.40 -2.06
CA TRP A 74 7.13 10.67 -0.63
C TRP A 74 6.38 11.89 -0.12
N LYS A 75 6.12 12.88 -0.98
CA LYS A 75 5.29 14.04 -0.63
C LYS A 75 3.85 13.60 -0.36
N VAL A 76 3.23 12.86 -1.28
CA VAL A 76 1.85 12.38 -1.10
C VAL A 76 1.77 11.39 0.07
N PHE A 77 2.68 10.41 0.13
CA PHE A 77 2.71 9.39 1.19
C PHE A 77 2.80 9.98 2.61
N LYS A 78 3.53 11.09 2.80
CA LYS A 78 3.62 11.78 4.10
C LYS A 78 2.43 12.70 4.41
N MET A 79 1.69 13.13 3.39
CA MET A 79 0.51 13.98 3.55
C MET A 79 -0.75 13.17 3.83
N THR A 80 -0.77 11.89 3.45
CA THR A 80 -1.86 10.96 3.77
C THR A 80 -1.73 10.43 5.20
N GLU A 81 -2.85 10.09 5.81
CA GLU A 81 -2.90 9.39 7.09
C GLU A 81 -2.18 8.03 7.01
N LYS A 82 -1.82 7.47 8.15
CA LYS A 82 -1.27 6.12 8.20
C LYS A 82 -2.38 5.07 8.13
N PRO A 83 -2.13 3.88 7.55
CA PRO A 83 -3.09 2.78 7.60
C PRO A 83 -3.58 2.42 9.00
N SER A 84 -2.76 2.59 10.03
CA SER A 84 -3.14 2.36 11.44
C SER A 84 -4.13 3.40 12.00
N GLU A 85 -4.28 4.55 11.34
CA GLU A 85 -5.17 5.65 11.72
C GLU A 85 -6.52 5.60 10.97
N LEU A 86 -6.59 4.78 9.91
CA LEU A 86 -7.82 4.59 9.14
C LEU A 86 -8.91 3.87 9.94
N GLN A 87 -10.16 4.17 9.61
CA GLN A 87 -11.30 3.37 10.02
C GLN A 87 -11.21 1.97 9.41
N TYR A 88 -11.70 0.95 10.11
CA TYR A 88 -11.68 -0.42 9.61
C TYR A 88 -12.55 -0.67 8.36
N THR A 89 -13.38 0.31 8.00
CA THR A 89 -14.16 0.36 6.76
C THR A 89 -13.40 1.04 5.62
N GLU A 90 -12.17 1.48 5.83
CA GLU A 90 -11.38 2.17 4.81
C GLU A 90 -10.27 1.28 4.26
N ALA A 91 -9.76 1.68 3.10
CA ALA A 91 -8.62 1.08 2.46
C ALA A 91 -7.85 2.15 1.67
N PHE A 92 -6.51 2.10 1.74
CA PHE A 92 -5.68 2.84 0.79
C PHE A 92 -5.37 1.98 -0.42
N TYR A 93 -5.24 2.65 -1.55
CA TYR A 93 -4.78 2.08 -2.81
C TYR A 93 -3.73 2.99 -3.45
N LEU A 94 -2.77 2.36 -4.11
CA LEU A 94 -1.82 3.01 -5.00
C LEU A 94 -1.98 2.33 -6.36
N MET A 95 -2.58 3.03 -7.31
CA MET A 95 -2.93 2.49 -8.63
C MET A 95 -2.03 3.11 -9.69
N ARG A 96 -1.60 2.29 -10.64
CA ARG A 96 -0.85 2.73 -11.81
C ARG A 96 -1.80 3.47 -12.75
N ASP A 97 -1.38 4.59 -13.32
CA ASP A 97 -2.21 5.29 -14.29
C ASP A 97 -2.45 4.41 -15.54
N PRO A 98 -3.66 4.42 -16.14
CA PRO A 98 -4.83 5.26 -15.82
C PRO A 98 -5.83 4.59 -14.84
N TYR A 99 -5.44 3.52 -14.15
CA TYR A 99 -6.35 2.73 -13.34
C TYR A 99 -6.74 3.42 -12.02
N ASP A 100 -7.96 3.14 -11.57
CA ASP A 100 -8.47 3.48 -10.25
C ASP A 100 -8.97 2.20 -9.54
N PRO A 101 -9.22 2.20 -8.22
CA PRO A 101 -9.61 0.98 -7.50
C PRO A 101 -11.12 0.66 -7.63
N GLN A 102 -11.73 0.94 -8.79
CA GLN A 102 -13.12 0.57 -9.10
C GLN A 102 -13.16 -0.74 -9.89
N TRP A 103 -13.06 -1.88 -9.20
CA TRP A 103 -12.94 -3.21 -9.83
C TRP A 103 -14.10 -3.57 -10.79
N GLU A 104 -15.25 -2.91 -10.67
CA GLU A 104 -16.42 -3.11 -11.53
C GLU A 104 -16.21 -2.60 -12.96
N ARG A 105 -15.29 -1.66 -13.13
CA ARG A 105 -15.05 -0.96 -14.40
C ARG A 105 -14.56 -1.94 -15.50
N PRO A 106 -14.91 -1.70 -16.77
CA PRO A 106 -14.50 -2.54 -17.90
C PRO A 106 -12.98 -2.75 -18.00
N GLU A 107 -12.18 -1.76 -17.59
CA GLU A 107 -10.72 -1.76 -17.60
C GLU A 107 -10.12 -2.88 -16.74
N HIS A 108 -10.83 -3.32 -15.70
CA HIS A 108 -10.42 -4.40 -14.80
C HIS A 108 -11.00 -5.75 -15.21
N ALA A 109 -11.75 -5.83 -16.30
CA ALA A 109 -12.61 -6.96 -16.56
C ALA A 109 -11.88 -8.29 -16.79
N ASN A 110 -10.67 -8.22 -17.33
CA ASN A 110 -9.84 -9.37 -17.66
C ASN A 110 -8.86 -9.74 -16.54
N GLY A 111 -8.84 -8.95 -15.47
CA GLY A 111 -7.91 -9.07 -14.38
C GLY A 111 -8.54 -9.59 -13.09
N GLY A 112 -7.82 -9.36 -12.01
CA GLY A 112 -8.25 -9.69 -10.67
C GLY A 112 -7.29 -9.15 -9.63
N ARG A 113 -7.37 -9.68 -8.43
CA ARG A 113 -6.43 -9.34 -7.36
C ARG A 113 -6.05 -10.52 -6.50
N TRP A 114 -4.79 -10.56 -6.11
CA TRP A 114 -4.35 -11.37 -4.98
C TRP A 114 -4.75 -10.68 -3.69
N ARG A 115 -5.32 -11.45 -2.77
CA ARG A 115 -5.64 -10.97 -1.44
C ARG A 115 -4.89 -11.79 -0.40
N LEU A 116 -4.10 -11.11 0.43
CA LEU A 116 -3.29 -11.69 1.48
C LEU A 116 -3.73 -11.13 2.84
N ARG A 117 -4.06 -12.01 3.78
CA ARG A 117 -4.46 -11.63 5.14
C ARG A 117 -3.36 -11.96 6.13
N HIS A 118 -2.82 -10.94 6.78
CA HIS A 118 -1.91 -11.05 7.90
C HIS A 118 -2.66 -10.77 9.21
N THR A 119 -2.44 -11.54 10.28
CA THR A 119 -3.26 -11.48 11.52
C THR A 119 -2.68 -10.58 12.61
N ASP A 120 -1.71 -9.73 12.30
CA ASP A 120 -1.25 -8.69 13.21
C ASP A 120 -1.57 -7.31 12.63
N ALA A 121 -2.60 -6.67 13.19
CA ALA A 121 -3.03 -5.34 12.76
C ALA A 121 -1.94 -4.27 12.92
N ARG A 122 -0.96 -4.48 13.82
CA ARG A 122 0.13 -3.53 14.08
C ARG A 122 1.08 -3.39 12.89
N ASN A 123 1.08 -4.36 11.97
CA ASN A 123 1.91 -4.35 10.78
C ASN A 123 1.30 -3.54 9.62
N ALA A 124 0.16 -2.87 9.79
CA ALA A 124 -0.51 -2.15 8.71
C ALA A 124 0.40 -1.10 8.04
N ASP A 125 1.06 -0.26 8.84
CA ASP A 125 1.92 0.82 8.36
C ASP A 125 3.18 0.28 7.67
N TYR A 126 3.80 -0.74 8.26
CA TYR A 126 4.96 -1.43 7.68
C TYR A 126 4.61 -2.04 6.33
N LEU A 127 3.56 -2.86 6.28
CA LEU A 127 3.14 -3.53 5.06
C LEU A 127 2.77 -2.53 3.97
N TRP A 128 2.09 -1.43 4.31
CA TRP A 128 1.77 -0.37 3.36
C TRP A 128 3.00 0.30 2.77
N CYS A 129 3.96 0.67 3.63
CA CYS A 129 5.20 1.29 3.19
C CYS A 129 5.95 0.37 2.20
N GLU A 130 6.14 -0.90 2.57
CA GLU A 130 6.88 -1.85 1.73
C GLU A 130 6.18 -2.13 0.40
N ILE A 131 4.85 -2.35 0.38
CA ILE A 131 4.15 -2.60 -0.89
C ILE A 131 4.06 -1.36 -1.77
N ALA A 132 3.90 -0.17 -1.19
CA ALA A 132 3.86 1.09 -1.95
C ALA A 132 5.23 1.38 -2.57
N MET A 133 6.31 1.22 -1.80
CA MET A 133 7.69 1.32 -2.32
C MET A 133 7.97 0.25 -3.37
N GLY A 134 7.53 -0.99 -3.14
CA GLY A 134 7.68 -2.10 -4.09
C GLY A 134 6.92 -1.87 -5.40
N ALA A 135 5.78 -1.17 -5.35
CA ALA A 135 5.01 -0.78 -6.52
C ALA A 135 5.74 0.29 -7.34
N VAL A 136 6.06 1.44 -6.74
CA VAL A 136 6.72 2.54 -7.48
C VAL A 136 8.15 2.22 -7.91
N GLY A 137 8.80 1.29 -7.21
CA GLY A 137 10.10 0.73 -7.56
C GLY A 137 10.06 -0.45 -8.54
N GLU A 138 8.89 -0.78 -9.10
CA GLU A 138 8.67 -1.84 -10.09
C GLU A 138 9.07 -3.27 -9.62
N LYS A 139 9.27 -3.49 -8.32
CA LYS A 139 9.63 -4.81 -7.78
C LYS A 139 8.49 -5.81 -7.91
N LEU A 140 7.23 -5.34 -7.75
CA LEU A 140 6.04 -6.20 -7.84
C LEU A 140 5.87 -6.84 -9.22
N GLY A 141 6.45 -6.27 -10.28
CA GLY A 141 6.42 -6.87 -11.62
C GLY A 141 7.03 -8.28 -11.64
N GLN A 142 7.94 -8.59 -10.72
CA GLN A 142 8.52 -9.93 -10.59
C GLN A 142 7.55 -10.99 -10.07
N LEU A 143 6.40 -10.59 -9.50
CA LEU A 143 5.36 -11.52 -9.03
C LEU A 143 4.52 -12.10 -10.17
N VAL A 144 4.56 -11.47 -11.34
CA VAL A 144 3.77 -11.86 -12.52
C VAL A 144 4.68 -12.21 -13.68
N ASP A 145 4.15 -12.91 -14.68
CA ASP A 145 4.89 -13.20 -15.91
C ASP A 145 4.93 -12.01 -16.87
N SER A 146 5.64 -12.16 -17.99
CA SER A 146 5.81 -11.11 -19.01
C SER A 146 4.52 -10.74 -19.78
N HIS A 147 3.44 -11.51 -19.61
CA HIS A 147 2.15 -11.27 -20.27
C HIS A 147 1.12 -10.65 -19.33
N ASN A 148 1.52 -10.34 -18.10
CA ASN A 148 0.68 -9.74 -17.09
C ASN A 148 1.35 -8.49 -16.52
N SER A 149 0.59 -7.69 -15.77
CA SER A 149 1.06 -6.41 -15.24
C SER A 149 0.36 -6.10 -13.93
N ILE A 150 1.12 -5.51 -13.02
CA ILE A 150 0.60 -4.96 -11.77
C ILE A 150 -0.16 -3.67 -12.10
N LEU A 151 -1.43 -3.62 -11.72
CA LEU A 151 -2.29 -2.44 -11.88
C LEU A 151 -2.29 -1.56 -10.64
N GLY A 152 -2.03 -2.15 -9.47
CA GLY A 152 -2.14 -1.44 -8.21
C GLY A 152 -1.94 -2.32 -7.01
N VAL A 153 -1.78 -1.67 -5.86
CA VAL A 153 -1.75 -2.32 -4.56
C VAL A 153 -2.69 -1.62 -3.61
N GLY A 154 -3.15 -2.34 -2.59
CA GLY A 154 -3.96 -1.77 -1.53
C GLY A 154 -3.66 -2.38 -0.18
N VAL A 155 -3.94 -1.61 0.86
CA VAL A 155 -3.91 -2.02 2.26
C VAL A 155 -5.24 -1.70 2.89
N SER A 156 -5.78 -2.64 3.66
CA SER A 156 -7.03 -2.46 4.38
C SER A 156 -6.88 -2.97 5.81
N PRO A 157 -6.79 -2.08 6.81
CA PRO A 157 -6.72 -2.47 8.21
C PRO A 157 -8.05 -3.08 8.66
N ARG A 158 -7.97 -4.07 9.54
CA ARG A 158 -9.12 -4.72 10.19
C ARG A 158 -8.82 -4.82 11.68
N PRO A 159 -9.84 -5.05 12.53
CA PRO A 159 -9.64 -5.05 14.00
C PRO A 159 -8.52 -5.99 14.50
N SER A 160 -8.28 -7.10 13.81
CA SER A 160 -7.27 -8.11 14.17
C SER A 160 -6.44 -8.59 12.98
N SER A 161 -6.44 -7.86 11.87
CA SER A 161 -5.68 -8.25 10.68
C SER A 161 -5.41 -7.07 9.76
N VAL A 162 -4.49 -7.27 8.84
CA VAL A 162 -4.26 -6.40 7.69
C VAL A 162 -4.53 -7.21 6.45
N ILE A 163 -5.26 -6.63 5.51
CA ILE A 163 -5.49 -7.20 4.19
C ILE A 163 -4.65 -6.42 3.18
N ILE A 164 -3.86 -7.14 2.39
CA ILE A 164 -3.14 -6.60 1.24
C ILE A 164 -3.85 -7.07 -0.02
N ASP A 165 -4.10 -6.15 -0.95
CA ASP A 165 -4.60 -6.43 -2.28
C ASP A 165 -3.48 -6.14 -3.31
N ILE A 166 -3.20 -7.04 -4.24
CA ILE A 166 -2.31 -6.81 -5.40
C ILE A 166 -3.10 -7.04 -6.68
N TRP A 167 -3.31 -5.99 -7.48
CA TRP A 167 -4.16 -6.01 -8.65
C TRP A 167 -3.37 -6.36 -9.91
N THR A 168 -3.91 -7.23 -10.76
CA THR A 168 -3.28 -7.71 -11.98
C THR A 168 -4.17 -7.51 -13.20
N ALA A 169 -3.56 -7.22 -14.35
CA ALA A 169 -4.27 -6.99 -15.62
C ALA A 169 -4.90 -8.25 -16.23
N SER A 170 -4.35 -9.41 -15.88
CA SER A 170 -4.75 -10.72 -16.39
C SER A 170 -4.88 -11.72 -15.24
N VAL A 171 -5.64 -12.79 -15.49
CA VAL A 171 -5.80 -13.98 -14.64
C VAL A 171 -4.94 -15.16 -15.10
N VAL A 172 -4.12 -14.97 -16.14
CA VAL A 172 -3.25 -16.01 -16.70
C VAL A 172 -2.02 -16.17 -15.82
N PHE A 173 -2.15 -17.00 -14.79
CA PHE A 173 -1.07 -17.53 -13.95
C PHE A 173 -1.66 -18.66 -13.10
N ASP A 174 -0.82 -19.38 -12.37
CA ASP A 174 -1.25 -20.45 -11.48
C ASP A 174 -1.94 -19.88 -10.23
N ALA A 175 -3.19 -19.44 -10.37
CA ALA A 175 -3.97 -18.82 -9.29
C ALA A 175 -4.18 -19.73 -8.06
N ASP A 176 -4.03 -21.05 -8.25
CA ASP A 176 -4.11 -22.06 -7.20
C ASP A 176 -2.80 -22.18 -6.37
N LYS A 177 -1.67 -21.66 -6.87
CA LYS A 177 -0.36 -21.68 -6.19
C LYS A 177 -0.23 -20.54 -5.17
N THR A 178 -1.16 -20.51 -4.22
CA THR A 178 -1.29 -19.41 -3.25
C THR A 178 -0.13 -19.37 -2.25
N THR A 179 0.43 -20.52 -1.88
CA THR A 179 1.59 -20.63 -0.98
C THR A 179 2.85 -20.09 -1.63
N GLU A 180 3.13 -20.53 -2.85
CA GLU A 180 4.30 -20.10 -3.62
C GLU A 180 4.24 -18.60 -3.92
N PHE A 181 3.04 -18.07 -4.22
CA PHE A 181 2.84 -16.63 -4.35
C PHE A 181 3.20 -15.88 -3.06
N ALA A 182 2.76 -16.39 -1.90
CA ALA A 182 3.03 -15.77 -0.60
C ALA A 182 4.51 -15.81 -0.21
N GLU A 183 5.20 -16.91 -0.51
CA GLU A 183 6.64 -17.07 -0.29
C GLU A 183 7.43 -16.09 -1.16
N LYS A 184 7.13 -16.05 -2.46
CA LYS A 184 7.76 -15.14 -3.41
C LYS A 184 7.48 -13.68 -3.08
N PHE A 185 6.26 -13.35 -2.63
CA PHE A 185 5.90 -12.02 -2.16
C PHE A 185 6.76 -11.61 -0.97
N ASN A 186 6.91 -12.48 0.04
CA ASN A 186 7.76 -12.23 1.19
C ASN A 186 9.23 -12.00 0.78
N GLU A 187 9.77 -12.84 -0.09
CA GLU A 187 11.16 -12.77 -0.55
C GLU A 187 11.48 -11.46 -1.28
N ILE A 188 10.60 -11.04 -2.19
CA ILE A 188 10.88 -9.91 -3.10
C ILE A 188 10.54 -8.56 -2.46
N ILE A 189 9.47 -8.51 -1.67
CA ILE A 189 8.86 -7.25 -1.24
C ILE A 189 9.13 -6.92 0.22
N LEU A 190 9.21 -7.92 1.11
CA LEU A 190 9.27 -7.68 2.55
C LEU A 190 10.67 -7.95 3.11
N PRO A 191 11.43 -6.91 3.51
CA PRO A 191 12.71 -7.11 4.19
C PRO A 191 12.59 -7.95 5.47
N GLN A 192 11.47 -7.81 6.17
CA GLN A 192 11.07 -8.67 7.29
C GLN A 192 9.82 -9.46 6.87
N PRO A 193 9.96 -10.76 6.55
CA PRO A 193 8.85 -11.60 6.14
C PRO A 193 7.75 -11.71 7.21
N VAL A 194 6.51 -11.84 6.76
CA VAL A 194 5.35 -12.07 7.62
C VAL A 194 4.60 -13.33 7.19
N HIS A 195 3.90 -13.96 8.14
CA HIS A 195 3.01 -15.07 7.83
C HIS A 195 1.63 -14.56 7.39
N PHE A 196 1.19 -14.98 6.20
CA PHE A 196 -0.18 -14.74 5.74
C PHE A 196 -1.07 -15.94 6.06
N LYS A 197 -2.08 -15.72 6.90
CA LYS A 197 -3.04 -16.75 7.31
C LYS A 197 -3.93 -17.22 6.16
N LEU A 198 -4.22 -16.33 5.21
CA LEU A 198 -5.05 -16.62 4.05
C LEU A 198 -4.50 -15.88 2.85
N VAL A 199 -4.31 -16.61 1.75
CA VAL A 199 -3.91 -16.07 0.45
C VAL A 199 -4.79 -16.70 -0.60
N TYR A 200 -5.38 -15.88 -1.47
CA TYR A 200 -6.22 -16.34 -2.56
C TYR A 200 -6.31 -15.28 -3.66
N PHE A 201 -6.73 -15.70 -4.85
CA PHE A 201 -6.95 -14.80 -5.97
C PHE A 201 -8.45 -14.60 -6.23
N GLU A 202 -8.85 -13.35 -6.48
CA GLU A 202 -10.21 -12.97 -6.88
C GLU A 202 -10.21 -12.52 -8.34
N CYS A 203 -10.82 -13.31 -9.22
CA CYS A 203 -11.12 -12.90 -10.59
C CYS A 203 -12.31 -11.93 -10.61
N PHE A 204 -12.14 -10.72 -11.12
CA PHE A 204 -13.19 -9.69 -11.08
C PHE A 204 -14.41 -10.05 -11.94
N ALA A 205 -14.24 -10.78 -13.04
CA ALA A 205 -15.36 -11.30 -13.81
C ALA A 205 -16.23 -12.29 -13.01
N GLU A 206 -15.59 -13.15 -12.21
CA GLU A 206 -16.32 -14.10 -11.37
C GLU A 206 -17.04 -13.43 -10.21
N VAL A 207 -16.41 -12.43 -9.59
CA VAL A 207 -17.02 -11.63 -8.52
C VAL A 207 -18.28 -10.93 -9.05
N ARG A 208 -18.22 -10.30 -10.24
CA ARG A 208 -19.39 -9.68 -10.89
C ARG A 208 -20.52 -10.68 -11.11
N ARG A 209 -20.20 -11.87 -11.64
CA ARG A 209 -21.19 -12.93 -11.90
C ARG A 209 -21.85 -13.47 -10.62
N LYS A 210 -21.09 -13.55 -9.51
CA LYS A 210 -21.64 -13.95 -8.21
C LYS A 210 -22.60 -12.88 -7.68
N ASN A 211 -22.23 -11.61 -7.79
CA ASN A 211 -23.07 -10.50 -7.34
C ASN A 211 -24.35 -10.37 -8.18
N SER A 212 -24.28 -10.58 -9.49
CA SER A 212 -25.46 -10.49 -10.38
C SER A 212 -26.48 -11.62 -10.18
N LYS A 213 -26.07 -12.74 -9.58
CA LYS A 213 -26.98 -13.86 -9.24
C LYS A 213 -27.60 -13.74 -7.86
N ALA A 214 -27.11 -12.82 -7.02
CA ALA A 214 -27.58 -12.58 -5.67
C ALA A 214 -28.66 -11.47 -5.60
N ASN A 215 -28.92 -10.79 -6.73
CA ASN A 215 -30.02 -9.86 -6.96
C ASN A 215 -31.08 -10.53 -7.84
#